data_AF-A0A7Y5QZI5-F1
#
_entry.id   AF-A0A7Y5QZI5-F1
#
_cell.length_a   1.000
_cell.length_b   1.000
_cell.length_c   1.000
_cell.angle_alpha   90.00
_cell.angle_beta   90.00
_cell.angle_gamma   90.00
#
_symmetry.space_group_name_H-M   'P 1'
#
loop_
_entity.id
_entity.type
_entity.pdbx_description
1 polymer ?
#
loop_
_entity_poly.entity_id
_entity_poly.type
_entity_poly.pdbx_seq_one_letter_code
_entity_poly.pdbx_strand_id
1 'polypeptide(L)'
;MNHRSSVAMAAALVALTACASTVDVPPLRPFAFLDLNTLTASARPSGFVAKGTALFTQARITGVIGSGSLPEGCQQPAKIVPLSVRTTSPFEPGSVTLSLHGNVDTTTRTVPLLEKQTTQGEAYWTNDSLPNFAPGSDTVTFKAAGNPGGFPPFSVRAATVQTFTPQPVDDSVTGTGIRVQWTPSPNPSTAMQISLQYTDSASTTGYPNMEIVCIARDDGDFTINRTFLEPWERAGVDSLHVHRGVAFSRFLTTTSQVGDGFVTVVVRRDTTIVKE
;
A
#
# COMPACT_ATOMS: atom_id res chain seq x y z
N MET A 1 -20.57 45.89 72.24
CA MET A 1 -21.81 45.97 71.43
C MET A 1 -21.42 46.04 69.97
N ASN A 2 -21.82 45.02 69.20
CA ASN A 2 -22.03 44.92 67.74
C ASN A 2 -21.22 45.79 66.76
N HIS A 3 -20.47 45.13 65.88
CA HIS A 3 -20.69 45.01 64.42
C HIS A 3 -19.38 44.54 63.76
N ARG A 4 -19.28 43.27 63.31
CA ARG A 4 -19.56 42.75 61.94
C ARG A 4 -18.60 43.25 60.85
N SER A 5 -18.21 42.27 60.01
CA SER A 5 -17.77 42.39 58.60
C SER A 5 -16.26 42.48 58.38
N SER A 6 -15.62 41.75 57.47
CA SER A 6 -16.00 40.63 56.58
C SER A 6 -14.70 39.99 56.10
N VAL A 7 -14.60 38.65 56.11
CA VAL A 7 -13.53 37.92 55.41
C VAL A 7 -13.83 38.01 53.91
N ALA A 8 -13.03 38.78 53.18
CA ALA A 8 -13.07 38.79 51.72
C ALA A 8 -12.33 37.54 51.21
N MET A 9 -13.09 36.49 50.94
CA MET A 9 -12.63 35.30 50.21
C MET A 9 -12.43 35.72 48.75
N ALA A 10 -11.20 36.01 48.36
CA ALA A 10 -10.84 36.19 46.96
C ALA A 10 -10.82 34.80 46.29
N ALA A 11 -11.96 34.40 45.72
CA ALA A 11 -12.02 33.28 44.79
C ALA A 11 -11.25 33.70 43.53
N ALA A 12 -10.02 33.21 43.39
CA ALA A 12 -9.30 33.30 42.14
C ALA A 12 -10.07 32.50 41.08
N LEU A 13 -10.75 33.21 40.18
CA LEU A 13 -11.15 32.64 38.90
C LEU A 13 -9.86 32.27 38.16
N VAL A 14 -9.45 31.01 38.27
CA VAL A 14 -8.60 30.40 37.27
C VAL A 14 -9.49 30.30 36.02
N ALA A 15 -9.37 31.29 35.13
CA ALA A 15 -9.87 31.17 33.78
C ALA A 15 -9.15 29.95 33.18
N LEU A 16 -9.88 28.83 33.11
CA LEU A 16 -9.54 27.73 32.22
C LEU A 16 -9.55 28.33 30.81
N THR A 17 -8.40 28.83 30.36
CA THR A 17 -8.10 28.92 28.93
C THR A 17 -8.10 27.49 28.44
N ALA A 18 -9.27 26.99 28.11
CA ALA A 18 -9.40 25.90 27.17
C ALA A 18 -8.65 26.38 25.94
N CYS A 19 -7.42 25.88 25.75
CA CYS A 19 -6.80 25.87 24.44
C CYS A 19 -7.74 25.04 23.58
N ALA A 20 -8.75 25.69 23.02
CA ALA A 20 -9.41 25.22 21.83
C ALA A 20 -8.36 25.33 20.73
N SER A 21 -7.41 24.39 20.73
CA SER A 21 -6.68 24.08 19.51
C SER A 21 -7.74 23.60 18.55
N THR A 22 -8.25 24.51 17.73
CA THR A 22 -8.90 24.12 16.49
C THR A 22 -7.84 23.34 15.74
N VAL A 23 -7.94 22.02 15.80
CA VAL A 23 -7.15 21.15 14.94
C VAL A 23 -7.62 21.52 13.54
N ASP A 24 -6.84 22.32 12.83
CA ASP A 24 -7.12 22.72 11.47
C ASP A 24 -7.17 21.45 10.63
N VAL A 25 -8.39 20.98 10.34
CA VAL A 25 -8.61 19.81 9.50
C VAL A 25 -8.20 20.21 8.08
N PRO A 26 -7.16 19.61 7.49
CA PRO A 26 -6.70 19.98 6.16
C PRO A 26 -7.85 19.86 5.14
N PRO A 27 -7.97 20.78 4.17
CA PRO A 27 -9.02 20.70 3.16
C PRO A 27 -8.90 19.40 2.35
N LEU A 28 -10.02 18.98 1.75
CA LEU A 28 -9.98 17.93 0.73
C LEU A 28 -9.19 18.43 -0.47
N ARG A 29 -8.26 17.62 -0.94
CA ARG A 29 -7.41 17.94 -2.10
C ARG A 29 -7.42 16.76 -3.07
N PRO A 30 -7.20 16.99 -4.38
CA PRO A 30 -7.08 15.90 -5.34
C PRO A 30 -5.97 14.92 -4.93
N PHE A 31 -6.29 13.63 -4.93
CA PHE A 31 -5.33 12.55 -4.70
C PHE A 31 -5.46 11.45 -5.75
N ALA A 32 -4.32 11.05 -6.33
CA ALA A 32 -4.25 9.89 -7.21
C ALA A 32 -3.35 8.81 -6.64
N PHE A 33 -3.83 7.57 -6.67
CA PHE A 33 -3.07 6.38 -6.33
C PHE A 33 -2.92 5.51 -7.59
N LEU A 34 -1.69 5.33 -8.04
CA LEU A 34 -1.34 4.56 -9.22
C LEU A 34 -0.55 3.33 -8.78
N ASP A 35 -1.00 2.15 -9.15
CA ASP A 35 -0.35 0.87 -8.83
C ASP A 35 0.08 0.19 -10.13
N LEU A 36 1.37 -0.16 -10.21
CA LEU A 36 1.90 -1.04 -11.23
C LEU A 36 2.37 -2.32 -10.56
N ASN A 37 1.62 -3.39 -10.77
CA ASN A 37 1.93 -4.70 -10.21
C ASN A 37 2.38 -5.67 -11.31
N THR A 38 3.45 -6.44 -11.07
CA THR A 38 3.78 -7.61 -11.90
C THR A 38 3.03 -8.84 -11.41
N LEU A 39 2.27 -9.46 -12.31
CA LEU A 39 1.79 -10.81 -12.07
C LEU A 39 2.90 -11.79 -12.46
N THR A 40 3.24 -12.71 -11.56
CA THR A 40 4.13 -13.83 -11.88
C THR A 40 3.49 -14.60 -13.03
N ALA A 41 4.08 -14.52 -14.21
CA ALA A 41 3.56 -15.23 -15.36
C ALA A 41 3.75 -16.72 -15.12
N SER A 42 2.67 -17.45 -14.83
CA SER A 42 2.63 -18.91 -14.82
C SER A 42 3.01 -19.53 -16.18
N ALA A 43 3.28 -18.72 -17.22
CA ALA A 43 3.47 -19.19 -18.59
C ALA A 43 4.62 -18.54 -19.38
N ARG A 44 5.51 -17.69 -18.81
CA ARG A 44 6.63 -17.10 -19.58
C ARG A 44 7.95 -17.02 -18.82
N PRO A 45 9.01 -17.73 -19.27
CA PRO A 45 10.31 -17.75 -18.60
C PRO A 45 11.14 -16.46 -18.75
N SER A 46 10.70 -15.47 -19.54
CA SER A 46 11.51 -14.27 -19.87
C SER A 46 10.80 -12.92 -19.74
N GLY A 47 9.58 -12.83 -19.17
CA GLY A 47 8.91 -11.54 -19.00
C GLY A 47 7.67 -11.58 -18.10
N PHE A 48 7.44 -10.46 -17.40
CA PHE A 48 6.32 -10.28 -16.47
C PHE A 48 5.15 -9.57 -17.16
N VAL A 49 3.92 -10.06 -16.95
CA VAL A 49 2.72 -9.32 -17.34
C VAL A 49 2.44 -8.30 -16.25
N ALA A 50 2.44 -7.02 -16.63
CA ALA A 50 2.13 -5.96 -15.70
C ALA A 50 0.63 -5.64 -15.73
N LYS A 51 0.07 -5.31 -14.57
CA LYS A 51 -1.25 -4.72 -14.43
C LYS A 51 -1.09 -3.31 -13.88
N GLY A 52 -1.61 -2.35 -14.64
CA GLY A 52 -1.70 -0.95 -14.21
C GLY A 52 -3.07 -0.71 -13.61
N THR A 53 -3.13 -0.06 -12.46
CA THR A 53 -4.37 0.40 -11.83
C THR A 53 -4.19 1.84 -11.41
N ALA A 54 -5.22 2.67 -11.57
CA ALA A 54 -5.24 4.04 -11.11
C ALA A 54 -6.57 4.34 -10.43
N LEU A 55 -6.49 5.04 -9.30
CA LEU A 55 -7.61 5.57 -8.54
C LEU A 55 -7.42 7.08 -8.37
N PHE A 56 -8.50 7.83 -8.57
CA PHE A 56 -8.51 9.29 -8.43
C PHE A 56 -9.65 9.69 -7.50
N THR A 57 -9.31 10.42 -6.44
CA THR A 57 -10.21 10.74 -5.34
C THR A 57 -9.88 12.11 -4.75
N GLN A 58 -10.67 12.54 -3.78
CA GLN A 58 -10.31 13.61 -2.86
C GLN A 58 -9.94 13.02 -1.51
N ALA A 59 -8.85 13.52 -0.92
CA ALA A 59 -8.41 13.05 0.39
C ALA A 59 -7.81 14.19 1.21
N ARG A 60 -7.90 14.08 2.54
CA ARG A 60 -7.24 14.98 3.49
C ARG A 60 -5.84 14.45 3.78
N ILE A 61 -4.97 14.55 2.79
CA ILE A 61 -3.59 14.06 2.87
C ILE A 61 -2.66 15.23 3.16
N THR A 62 -1.82 15.14 4.18
CA THR A 62 -0.79 16.14 4.51
C THR A 62 0.58 15.78 3.90
N GLY A 63 0.78 14.51 3.57
CA GLY A 63 1.95 13.99 2.88
C GLY A 63 1.82 12.48 2.67
N VAL A 64 2.67 11.92 1.82
CA VAL A 64 2.77 10.47 1.59
C VAL A 64 4.16 10.02 2.00
N ILE A 65 4.24 9.01 2.85
CA ILE A 65 5.51 8.46 3.30
C ILE A 65 6.04 7.57 2.17
N GLY A 66 7.23 7.90 1.68
CA GLY A 66 7.91 7.07 0.68
C GLY A 66 8.31 5.72 1.26
N SER A 67 8.39 4.69 0.41
CA SER A 67 8.69 3.30 0.81
C SER A 67 9.94 3.18 1.68
N GLY A 68 11.04 3.85 1.33
CA GLY A 68 12.29 3.83 2.10
C GLY A 68 12.24 4.54 3.46
N SER A 69 11.13 5.18 3.81
CA SER A 69 10.91 5.87 5.08
C SER A 69 9.72 5.31 5.86
N LEU A 70 9.11 4.21 5.38
CA LEU A 70 8.04 3.56 6.12
C LEU A 70 8.58 2.95 7.42
N PRO A 71 7.87 3.13 8.55
CA PRO A 71 8.24 2.46 9.77
C PRO A 71 8.07 0.95 9.60
N GLU A 72 9.02 0.20 10.13
CA GLU A 72 8.95 -1.25 10.14
C GLU A 72 7.96 -1.73 11.20
N GLY A 73 7.25 -2.80 10.90
CA GLY A 73 6.30 -3.38 11.83
C GLY A 73 5.16 -4.11 11.15
N CYS A 74 4.35 -4.77 11.96
CA CYS A 74 3.18 -5.51 11.51
C CYS A 74 1.89 -4.84 11.99
N GLN A 75 0.86 -4.97 11.17
CA GLN A 75 -0.50 -4.58 11.52
C GLN A 75 -1.26 -5.76 12.12
N GLN A 76 -2.33 -5.46 12.85
CA GLN A 76 -3.25 -6.49 13.34
C GLN A 76 -3.86 -7.27 12.16
N PRO A 77 -4.19 -8.55 12.35
CA PRO A 77 -4.82 -9.35 11.30
C PRO A 77 -6.08 -8.67 10.76
N ALA A 78 -6.19 -8.59 9.44
CA ALA A 78 -7.31 -7.98 8.75
C ALA A 78 -7.90 -8.96 7.73
N LYS A 79 -9.17 -8.77 7.38
CA LYS A 79 -9.78 -9.50 6.28
C LYS A 79 -9.09 -9.12 4.97
N ILE A 80 -8.78 -10.11 4.14
CA ILE A 80 -8.37 -9.88 2.76
C ILE A 80 -9.61 -9.37 2.02
N VAL A 81 -9.70 -8.05 1.92
CA VAL A 81 -10.72 -7.36 1.13
C VAL A 81 -10.05 -6.79 -0.10
N PRO A 82 -10.70 -6.84 -1.28
CA PRO A 82 -10.30 -5.98 -2.38
C PRO A 82 -10.29 -4.53 -1.86
N LEU A 83 -9.20 -3.79 -2.13
CA LEU A 83 -9.06 -2.37 -1.80
C LEU A 83 -10.40 -1.66 -2.06
N SER A 84 -11.08 -1.28 -0.99
CA SER A 84 -12.31 -0.50 -1.01
C SER A 84 -11.99 0.77 -0.23
N VAL A 85 -11.79 1.86 -0.96
CA VAL A 85 -11.17 3.09 -0.48
C VAL A 85 -12.21 4.13 -0.05
N ARG A 86 -13.43 3.81 0.40
CA ARG A 86 -14.48 4.78 0.84
C ARG A 86 -14.28 6.22 0.32
N THR A 87 -14.31 6.40 -1.00
CA THR A 87 -14.00 7.70 -1.59
C THR A 87 -15.23 8.60 -1.62
N THR A 88 -15.03 9.90 -1.40
CA THR A 88 -16.04 10.91 -1.66
C THR A 88 -16.06 11.24 -3.15
N SER A 89 -16.91 10.57 -3.94
CA SER A 89 -17.10 10.78 -5.39
C SER A 89 -15.85 10.57 -6.26
N PRO A 90 -15.92 9.83 -7.38
CA PRO A 90 -14.78 9.65 -8.26
C PRO A 90 -14.38 10.99 -8.89
N PHE A 91 -13.07 11.20 -9.09
CA PHE A 91 -12.53 12.43 -9.68
C PHE A 91 -12.07 12.15 -11.11
N GLU A 92 -12.71 12.77 -12.10
CA GLU A 92 -12.41 12.50 -13.51
C GLU A 92 -11.00 12.98 -13.91
N PRO A 93 -10.11 12.10 -14.39
CA PRO A 93 -8.72 12.44 -14.70
C PRO A 93 -8.47 12.77 -16.18
N GLY A 94 -9.50 12.71 -17.01
CA GLY A 94 -9.35 12.71 -18.47
C GLY A 94 -8.70 11.40 -18.94
N SER A 95 -7.99 11.44 -20.08
CA SER A 95 -7.30 10.26 -20.57
C SER A 95 -6.09 9.91 -19.69
N VAL A 96 -5.98 8.66 -19.27
CA VAL A 96 -4.84 8.15 -18.49
C VAL A 96 -4.03 7.18 -19.35
N THR A 97 -2.72 7.35 -19.37
CA THR A 97 -1.79 6.47 -20.09
C THR A 97 -0.65 6.01 -19.20
N LEU A 98 -0.16 4.81 -19.49
CA LEU A 98 1.07 4.26 -18.94
C LEU A 98 2.08 4.11 -20.08
N SER A 99 3.25 4.70 -19.92
CA SER A 99 4.39 4.53 -20.81
C SER A 99 5.48 3.73 -20.12
N LEU A 100 6.01 2.72 -20.78
CA LEU A 100 7.18 1.98 -20.36
C LEU A 100 8.38 2.40 -21.22
N HIS A 101 9.50 2.71 -20.58
CA HIS A 101 10.76 2.98 -21.24
C HIS A 101 11.85 2.12 -20.61
N GLY A 102 12.43 1.21 -21.41
CA GLY A 102 13.47 0.31 -20.96
C GLY A 102 14.87 0.89 -21.11
N ASN A 103 15.79 0.43 -20.27
CA ASN A 103 17.21 0.82 -20.40
C ASN A 103 17.93 0.05 -21.52
N VAL A 104 17.44 -1.14 -21.89
CA VAL A 104 17.99 -1.97 -22.97
C VAL A 104 17.20 -1.79 -24.27
N ASP A 105 15.87 -1.87 -24.19
CA ASP A 105 14.96 -1.45 -25.26
C ASP A 105 14.49 -0.02 -24.98
N THR A 106 15.11 0.95 -25.67
CA THR A 106 14.78 2.37 -25.51
C THR A 106 13.47 2.76 -26.20
N THR A 107 12.79 1.82 -26.87
CA THR A 107 11.50 2.07 -27.50
C THR A 107 10.44 2.28 -26.43
N THR A 108 9.91 3.50 -26.35
CA THR A 108 8.81 3.79 -25.42
C THR A 108 7.52 3.13 -25.90
N ARG A 109 6.93 2.28 -25.07
CA ARG A 109 5.65 1.63 -25.33
C ARG A 109 4.58 2.29 -24.48
N THR A 110 3.53 2.82 -25.11
CA THR A 110 2.45 3.54 -24.43
C THR A 110 1.14 2.79 -24.59
N VAL A 111 0.42 2.64 -23.48
CA VAL A 111 -0.90 2.01 -23.45
C VAL A 111 -1.88 2.87 -22.66
N PRO A 112 -3.17 2.93 -23.06
CA PRO A 112 -4.19 3.61 -22.28
C PRO A 112 -4.56 2.76 -21.05
N LEU A 113 -4.89 3.43 -19.93
CA LEU A 113 -5.64 2.79 -18.86
C LEU A 113 -7.12 3.07 -19.08
N LEU A 114 -7.94 2.03 -19.12
CA LEU A 114 -9.36 2.11 -19.43
C LEU A 114 -10.17 2.06 -18.14
N GLU A 115 -11.19 2.89 -18.04
CA GLU A 115 -12.12 2.85 -16.92
C GLU A 115 -12.82 1.49 -16.88
N LYS A 116 -12.77 0.79 -15.75
CA LYS A 116 -13.30 -0.58 -15.65
C LYS A 116 -14.62 -0.68 -14.91
N GLN A 117 -14.83 0.03 -13.80
CA GLN A 117 -16.13 0.13 -13.09
C GLN A 117 -16.15 1.22 -12.01
N THR A 118 -17.37 1.68 -11.69
CA THR A 118 -17.74 2.48 -10.51
C THR A 118 -18.39 1.58 -9.44
N THR A 119 -17.63 0.79 -8.69
CA THR A 119 -18.21 -0.03 -7.59
C THR A 119 -18.21 0.81 -6.32
N GLN A 120 -19.36 0.95 -5.65
CA GLN A 120 -19.50 1.77 -4.43
C GLN A 120 -19.09 3.26 -4.59
N GLY A 121 -19.17 3.82 -5.80
CA GLY A 121 -18.77 5.20 -6.08
C GLY A 121 -17.27 5.40 -6.34
N GLU A 122 -16.50 4.33 -6.49
CA GLU A 122 -15.07 4.38 -6.81
C GLU A 122 -14.82 4.03 -8.27
N ALA A 123 -14.28 4.97 -9.05
CA ALA A 123 -13.84 4.72 -10.43
C ALA A 123 -12.37 4.29 -10.44
N TYR A 124 -12.09 3.21 -11.16
CA TYR A 124 -10.74 2.69 -11.37
C TYR A 124 -10.41 2.58 -12.86
N TRP A 125 -9.20 2.98 -13.23
CA TRP A 125 -8.65 2.79 -14.57
C TRP A 125 -7.64 1.66 -14.54
N THR A 126 -7.77 0.70 -15.44
CA THR A 126 -6.85 -0.45 -15.49
C THR A 126 -6.56 -0.90 -16.91
N ASN A 127 -5.44 -1.59 -17.05
CA ASN A 127 -5.08 -2.34 -18.23
C ASN A 127 -4.24 -3.54 -17.77
N ASP A 128 -4.65 -4.74 -18.17
CA ASP A 128 -4.01 -6.02 -17.86
C ASP A 128 -3.12 -6.55 -19.00
N SER A 129 -3.11 -5.83 -20.12
CA SER A 129 -2.33 -6.11 -21.32
C SER A 129 -1.17 -5.12 -21.47
N LEU A 130 -0.52 -4.78 -20.36
CA LEU A 130 0.61 -3.85 -20.38
C LEU A 130 1.85 -4.48 -21.03
N PRO A 131 2.77 -3.65 -21.58
CA PRO A 131 4.06 -4.13 -22.04
C PRO A 131 4.85 -4.81 -20.91
N ASN A 132 5.57 -5.87 -21.24
CA ASN A 132 6.55 -6.47 -20.34
C ASN A 132 7.65 -5.46 -19.99
N PHE A 133 8.06 -5.40 -18.72
CA PHE A 133 9.20 -4.59 -18.29
C PHE A 133 10.30 -5.44 -17.64
N ALA A 134 11.55 -4.98 -17.79
CA ALA A 134 12.71 -5.53 -17.12
C ALA A 134 12.82 -4.98 -15.68
N PRO A 135 12.78 -5.84 -14.66
CA PRO A 135 12.81 -5.43 -13.26
C PRO A 135 14.09 -4.65 -12.91
N GLY A 136 13.93 -3.51 -12.24
CA GLY A 136 15.03 -2.74 -11.65
C GLY A 136 15.82 -1.87 -12.63
N SER A 137 15.61 -2.04 -13.93
CA SER A 137 16.23 -1.21 -14.97
C SER A 137 15.23 -0.29 -15.66
N ASP A 138 14.00 -0.75 -15.86
CA ASP A 138 13.04 0.03 -16.66
C ASP A 138 12.43 1.16 -15.84
N THR A 139 11.90 2.16 -16.54
CA THR A 139 11.16 3.26 -15.95
C THR A 139 9.75 3.32 -16.52
N VAL A 140 8.80 3.61 -15.66
CA VAL A 140 7.39 3.72 -16.01
C VAL A 140 6.96 5.17 -15.83
N THR A 141 6.15 5.67 -16.75
CA THR A 141 5.61 7.02 -16.69
C THR A 141 4.10 6.92 -16.78
N PHE A 142 3.42 7.41 -15.74
CA PHE A 142 1.99 7.61 -15.77
C PHE A 142 1.69 9.05 -16.19
N LYS A 143 0.72 9.21 -17.09
CA LYS A 143 0.23 10.54 -17.48
C LYS A 143 -1.29 10.58 -17.42
N ALA A 144 -1.82 11.66 -16.86
CA ALA A 144 -3.22 12.02 -16.98
C ALA A 144 -3.33 13.34 -17.72
N ALA A 145 -4.22 13.42 -18.71
CA ALA A 145 -4.48 14.67 -19.44
C ALA A 145 -5.17 15.73 -18.58
N GLY A 146 -5.75 15.32 -17.44
CA GLY A 146 -6.59 16.15 -16.59
C GLY A 146 -7.97 16.38 -17.19
N ASN A 147 -8.88 16.93 -16.37
CA ASN A 147 -10.22 17.33 -16.78
C ASN A 147 -10.59 18.65 -16.11
N PRO A 148 -11.15 19.67 -16.81
CA PRO A 148 -11.70 20.85 -16.16
C PRO A 148 -12.72 20.47 -15.07
N GLY A 149 -12.49 20.93 -13.83
CA GLY A 149 -13.30 20.57 -12.66
C GLY A 149 -13.03 19.16 -12.10
N GLY A 150 -12.14 18.39 -12.73
CA GLY A 150 -11.66 17.09 -12.28
C GLY A 150 -10.18 17.14 -11.86
N PHE A 151 -9.48 16.01 -12.00
CA PHE A 151 -8.08 15.90 -11.56
C PHE A 151 -7.16 16.75 -12.46
N PRO A 152 -6.16 17.44 -11.90
CA PRO A 152 -5.22 18.24 -12.70
C PRO A 152 -4.33 17.36 -13.59
N PRO A 153 -3.87 17.87 -14.76
CA PRO A 153 -2.95 17.14 -15.63
C PRO A 153 -1.63 16.81 -14.89
N PHE A 154 -1.06 15.64 -15.16
CA PHE A 154 0.26 15.28 -14.64
C PHE A 154 1.04 14.32 -15.52
N SER A 155 2.34 14.23 -15.21
CA SER A 155 3.25 13.20 -15.70
C SER A 155 4.18 12.80 -14.55
N VAL A 156 4.05 11.57 -14.04
CA VAL A 156 4.91 11.05 -12.97
C VAL A 156 5.69 9.86 -13.47
N ARG A 157 7.02 9.91 -13.28
CA ARG A 157 7.94 8.83 -13.65
C ARG A 157 8.39 8.09 -12.38
N ALA A 158 8.35 6.77 -12.42
CA ALA A 158 8.84 5.90 -11.36
C ALA A 158 9.80 4.85 -11.92
N ALA A 159 10.77 4.43 -11.11
CA ALA A 159 11.62 3.30 -11.46
C ALA A 159 10.89 1.98 -11.19
N THR A 160 11.20 0.95 -11.99
CA THR A 160 10.78 -0.42 -11.67
C THR A 160 11.61 -0.97 -10.51
N VAL A 161 11.05 -1.94 -9.78
CA VAL A 161 11.74 -2.61 -8.66
C VAL A 161 12.51 -3.84 -9.13
N GLN A 162 13.65 -4.11 -8.50
CA GLN A 162 14.52 -5.26 -8.79
C GLN A 162 13.83 -6.59 -8.46
N THR A 163 14.24 -7.66 -9.13
CA THR A 163 13.91 -9.03 -8.72
C THR A 163 14.40 -9.33 -7.30
N PHE A 164 13.65 -10.13 -6.56
CA PHE A 164 14.10 -10.77 -5.33
C PHE A 164 13.71 -12.23 -5.32
N THR A 165 14.39 -13.02 -4.50
CA THR A 165 14.06 -14.41 -4.24
C THR A 165 13.81 -14.55 -2.73
N PRO A 166 12.57 -14.83 -2.30
CA PRO A 166 12.31 -15.15 -0.91
C PRO A 166 12.85 -16.55 -0.58
N GLN A 167 13.38 -16.72 0.64
CA GLN A 167 13.81 -18.02 1.15
C GLN A 167 12.61 -18.78 1.74
N PRO A 168 12.69 -20.13 1.84
CA PRO A 168 11.69 -20.90 2.57
C PRO A 168 11.48 -20.34 3.98
N VAL A 169 10.21 -20.24 4.39
CA VAL A 169 9.85 -19.77 5.72
C VAL A 169 9.83 -20.96 6.67
N ASP A 170 10.73 -20.96 7.64
CA ASP A 170 10.74 -21.93 8.73
C ASP A 170 9.87 -21.43 9.89
N ASP A 171 8.73 -22.10 10.11
CA ASP A 171 7.79 -21.87 11.19
C ASP A 171 7.80 -23.02 12.23
N SER A 172 8.78 -23.93 12.15
CA SER A 172 8.89 -25.06 13.08
C SER A 172 9.24 -24.64 14.51
N VAL A 173 9.91 -23.48 14.65
CA VAL A 173 10.28 -22.91 15.94
C VAL A 173 9.11 -22.12 16.53
N THR A 174 8.15 -22.86 17.10
CA THR A 174 7.08 -22.25 17.90
C THR A 174 7.69 -21.61 19.14
N GLY A 175 7.44 -20.32 19.40
CA GLY A 175 8.15 -19.68 20.52
C GLY A 175 8.44 -18.22 20.33
N THR A 176 9.16 -17.92 19.25
CA THR A 176 10.11 -16.80 19.17
C THR A 176 9.76 -15.79 18.09
N GLY A 177 8.69 -16.00 17.33
CA GLY A 177 8.40 -15.28 16.09
C GLY A 177 8.87 -16.05 14.86
N ILE A 178 8.50 -15.56 13.68
CA ILE A 178 8.89 -16.14 12.40
C ILE A 178 9.90 -15.22 11.73
N ARG A 179 11.07 -15.76 11.37
CA ARG A 179 12.03 -15.05 10.54
C ARG A 179 11.73 -15.33 9.08
N VAL A 180 11.58 -14.27 8.31
CA VAL A 180 11.47 -14.31 6.85
C VAL A 180 12.72 -13.71 6.23
N GLN A 181 13.14 -14.23 5.08
CA GLN A 181 14.36 -13.77 4.40
C GLN A 181 14.16 -13.69 2.89
N TRP A 182 14.89 -12.78 2.24
CA TRP A 182 14.88 -12.59 0.79
C TRP A 182 16.20 -12.00 0.31
N THR A 183 16.42 -11.97 -1.01
CA THR A 183 17.57 -11.26 -1.59
C THR A 183 17.44 -9.75 -1.40
N PRO A 184 18.34 -9.07 -0.67
CA PRO A 184 18.21 -7.63 -0.37
C PRO A 184 18.24 -6.77 -1.63
N SER A 185 17.68 -5.56 -1.53
CA SER A 185 17.74 -4.57 -2.60
C SER A 185 18.99 -3.68 -2.47
N PRO A 186 19.69 -3.38 -3.57
CA PRO A 186 20.74 -2.36 -3.56
C PRO A 186 20.17 -0.93 -3.51
N ASN A 187 18.86 -0.75 -3.74
CA ASN A 187 18.20 0.54 -3.68
C ASN A 187 17.59 0.76 -2.28
N PRO A 188 18.10 1.70 -1.47
CA PRO A 188 17.61 1.93 -0.11
C PRO A 188 16.20 2.56 -0.07
N SER A 189 15.65 2.93 -1.23
CA SER A 189 14.31 3.51 -1.33
C SER A 189 13.21 2.45 -1.44
N THR A 190 13.55 1.17 -1.62
CA THR A 190 12.55 0.09 -1.65
C THR A 190 12.20 -0.40 -0.26
N ALA A 191 11.01 -0.97 -0.12
CA ALA A 191 10.57 -1.66 1.08
C ALA A 191 9.99 -3.02 0.71
N MET A 192 9.91 -3.88 1.72
CA MET A 192 9.29 -5.19 1.61
C MET A 192 8.00 -5.21 2.40
N GLN A 193 6.92 -5.57 1.71
CA GLN A 193 5.67 -5.95 2.34
C GLN A 193 5.62 -7.48 2.43
N ILE A 194 5.31 -7.99 3.61
CA ILE A 194 5.15 -9.43 3.88
C ILE A 194 3.71 -9.64 4.34
N SER A 195 2.94 -10.45 3.62
CA SER A 195 1.55 -10.79 3.92
C SER A 195 1.48 -12.26 4.34
N LEU A 196 1.16 -12.50 5.61
CA LEU A 196 0.93 -13.83 6.17
C LEU A 196 -0.54 -14.14 6.03
N GLN A 197 -0.85 -14.97 5.05
CA GLN A 197 -2.21 -15.27 4.63
C GLN A 197 -2.67 -16.55 5.29
N TYR A 198 -3.90 -16.56 5.80
CA TYR A 198 -4.50 -17.74 6.41
C TYR A 198 -6.01 -17.74 6.27
N THR A 199 -6.59 -18.92 6.44
CA THR A 199 -8.03 -19.13 6.49
C THR A 199 -8.49 -19.06 7.95
N ASP A 200 -9.44 -18.19 8.28
CA ASP A 200 -10.10 -18.23 9.58
C ASP A 200 -11.11 -19.38 9.66
N SER A 201 -11.48 -19.78 10.87
CA SER A 201 -12.41 -20.88 11.10
C SER A 201 -13.85 -20.61 10.62
N ALA A 202 -14.16 -19.37 10.22
CA ALA A 202 -15.46 -18.98 9.70
C ALA A 202 -15.55 -19.08 8.16
N SER A 203 -14.42 -19.24 7.48
CA SER A 203 -14.35 -19.38 6.04
C SER A 203 -14.72 -20.80 5.59
N THR A 204 -15.64 -20.89 4.63
CA THR A 204 -16.03 -22.15 3.99
C THR A 204 -15.42 -22.34 2.61
N THR A 205 -14.63 -21.38 2.12
CA THR A 205 -14.17 -21.34 0.73
C THR A 205 -12.90 -22.14 0.49
N GLY A 206 -12.18 -22.51 1.56
CA GLY A 206 -10.87 -23.15 1.44
C GLY A 206 -9.77 -22.22 0.92
N TYR A 207 -10.00 -20.90 0.84
CA TYR A 207 -8.98 -19.92 0.46
C TYR A 207 -8.64 -19.00 1.64
N PRO A 208 -7.39 -18.49 1.73
CA PRO A 208 -7.05 -17.48 2.72
C PRO A 208 -7.99 -16.28 2.61
N ASN A 209 -8.56 -15.88 3.75
CA ASN A 209 -9.48 -14.74 3.87
C ASN A 209 -9.00 -13.71 4.91
N MET A 210 -7.91 -14.00 5.59
CA MET A 210 -7.26 -13.14 6.57
C MET A 210 -5.78 -12.98 6.21
N GLU A 211 -5.24 -11.81 6.53
CA GLU A 211 -3.80 -11.55 6.42
C GLU A 211 -3.26 -10.73 7.59
N ILE A 212 -2.00 -10.99 7.94
CA ILE A 212 -1.17 -10.08 8.73
C ILE A 212 -0.21 -9.41 7.75
N VAL A 213 -0.25 -8.08 7.66
CA VAL A 213 0.63 -7.32 6.78
C VAL A 213 1.74 -6.69 7.60
N CYS A 214 2.97 -7.00 7.23
CA CYS A 214 4.18 -6.39 7.79
C CYS A 214 4.89 -5.58 6.72
N ILE A 215 5.47 -4.44 7.13
CA ILE A 215 6.39 -3.66 6.33
C ILE A 215 7.77 -3.78 6.98
N ALA A 216 8.78 -4.04 6.15
CA ALA A 216 10.18 -4.15 6.54
C ALA A 216 11.05 -3.30 5.61
N ARG A 217 12.22 -2.90 6.11
CA ARG A 217 13.30 -2.42 5.27
C ARG A 217 13.68 -3.53 4.28
N ASP A 218 14.12 -3.16 3.08
CA ASP A 218 14.52 -4.14 2.05
C ASP A 218 16.00 -4.55 2.18
N ASP A 219 16.40 -4.97 3.38
CA ASP A 219 17.78 -5.34 3.75
C ASP A 219 18.03 -6.86 3.86
N GLY A 220 16.99 -7.67 3.60
CA GLY A 220 17.11 -9.09 3.32
C GLY A 220 16.53 -10.02 4.38
N ASP A 221 16.12 -9.50 5.54
CA ASP A 221 15.34 -10.26 6.50
C ASP A 221 14.39 -9.41 7.34
N PHE A 222 13.43 -10.09 7.98
CA PHE A 222 12.56 -9.48 8.97
C PHE A 222 12.09 -10.54 9.95
N THR A 223 11.97 -10.18 11.23
CA THR A 223 11.40 -11.07 12.25
C THR A 223 10.03 -10.57 12.65
N ILE A 224 9.01 -11.37 12.34
CA ILE A 224 7.63 -11.08 12.69
C ILE A 224 7.42 -11.47 14.15
N ASN A 225 7.05 -10.49 14.97
CA ASN A 225 6.83 -10.72 16.39
C ASN A 225 5.66 -11.69 16.60
N ARG A 226 5.86 -12.63 17.52
CA ARG A 226 4.86 -13.60 17.95
C ARG A 226 3.51 -12.99 18.31
N THR A 227 3.46 -11.77 18.85
CA THR A 227 2.20 -11.12 19.22
C THR A 227 1.20 -10.99 18.06
N PHE A 228 1.66 -11.06 16.80
CA PHE A 228 0.80 -11.04 15.62
C PHE A 228 0.44 -12.44 15.10
N LEU A 229 1.20 -13.47 15.49
CA LEU A 229 1.21 -14.78 14.82
C LEU A 229 0.18 -15.77 15.36
N GLU A 230 -0.38 -15.57 16.56
CA GLU A 230 -1.29 -16.54 17.20
C GLU A 230 -2.44 -17.00 16.29
N PRO A 231 -3.15 -16.12 15.55
CA PRO A 231 -4.21 -16.56 14.64
C PRO A 231 -3.69 -17.36 13.45
N TRP A 232 -2.54 -16.96 12.90
CA TRP A 232 -1.91 -17.63 11.77
C TRP A 232 -1.35 -19.00 12.19
N GLU A 233 -0.73 -19.11 13.36
CA GLU A 233 -0.20 -20.38 13.91
C GLU A 233 -1.30 -21.41 14.17
N ARG A 234 -2.46 -20.98 14.67
CA ARG A 234 -3.62 -21.88 14.90
C ARG A 234 -4.27 -22.38 13.62
N ALA A 235 -4.23 -21.59 12.55
CA ALA A 235 -4.95 -21.90 11.34
C ALA A 235 -4.50 -23.27 10.75
N GLY A 236 -3.21 -23.61 10.74
CA GLY A 236 -2.74 -24.87 10.12
C GLY A 236 -2.67 -26.10 11.02
N VAL A 237 -3.50 -26.20 12.07
CA VAL A 237 -3.49 -27.36 13.01
C VAL A 237 -4.53 -28.43 12.62
N ASP A 238 -5.56 -28.10 11.83
CA ASP A 238 -6.55 -29.08 11.38
C ASP A 238 -6.28 -29.57 9.95
N SER A 239 -6.19 -30.90 9.81
CA SER A 239 -5.81 -31.63 8.58
C SER A 239 -6.80 -31.54 7.43
N LEU A 240 -7.83 -30.69 7.53
CA LEU A 240 -8.95 -30.72 6.59
C LEU A 240 -8.97 -29.58 5.57
N HIS A 241 -8.58 -28.32 5.85
CA HIS A 241 -8.78 -27.24 4.84
C HIS A 241 -7.90 -25.97 4.96
N VAL A 242 -6.70 -25.99 5.55
CA VAL A 242 -6.04 -24.71 5.89
C VAL A 242 -4.78 -24.40 5.08
N HIS A 243 -4.95 -23.58 4.05
CA HIS A 243 -3.86 -22.91 3.36
C HIS A 243 -3.32 -21.77 4.23
N ARG A 244 -2.07 -21.91 4.67
CA ARG A 244 -1.28 -20.77 5.14
C ARG A 244 -0.22 -20.47 4.09
N GLY A 245 -0.07 -19.20 3.78
CA GLY A 245 0.91 -18.75 2.79
C GLY A 245 1.65 -17.54 3.30
N VAL A 246 2.82 -17.30 2.71
CA VAL A 246 3.53 -16.04 2.89
C VAL A 246 3.74 -15.43 1.52
N ALA A 247 3.15 -14.26 1.31
CA ALA A 247 3.34 -13.46 0.12
C ALA A 247 4.33 -12.33 0.42
N PHE A 248 5.27 -12.13 -0.48
CA PHE A 248 6.25 -11.06 -0.42
C PHE A 248 5.99 -10.09 -1.56
N SER A 249 6.04 -8.80 -1.26
CA SER A 249 5.90 -7.74 -2.24
C SER A 249 7.04 -6.74 -2.05
N ARG A 250 7.98 -6.68 -2.98
CA ARG A 250 8.93 -5.57 -3.05
C ARG A 250 8.26 -4.38 -3.70
N PHE A 251 8.34 -3.21 -3.10
CA PHE A 251 7.72 -2.01 -3.67
C PHE A 251 8.58 -0.75 -3.54
N LEU A 252 8.34 0.15 -4.48
CA LEU A 252 8.88 1.50 -4.51
C LEU A 252 7.71 2.49 -4.64
N THR A 253 7.71 3.51 -3.79
CA THR A 253 6.75 4.60 -3.85
C THR A 253 7.40 5.86 -4.41
N THR A 254 6.80 6.45 -5.44
CA THR A 254 7.15 7.76 -5.96
C THR A 254 5.97 8.69 -5.78
N THR A 255 6.15 9.79 -5.07
CA THR A 255 5.11 10.81 -4.89
C THR A 255 5.49 12.10 -5.58
N SER A 256 4.51 12.78 -6.17
CA SER A 256 4.68 14.11 -6.77
C SER A 256 3.50 14.98 -6.40
N GLN A 257 3.78 16.26 -6.12
CA GLN A 257 2.74 17.27 -5.97
C GLN A 257 2.28 17.74 -7.35
N VAL A 258 0.97 17.85 -7.55
CA VAL A 258 0.36 18.28 -8.81
C VAL A 258 -0.69 19.33 -8.51
N GLY A 259 -0.38 20.58 -8.81
CA GLY A 259 -1.20 21.71 -8.35
C GLY A 259 -1.29 21.74 -6.83
N ASP A 260 -2.51 21.70 -6.31
CA ASP A 260 -2.83 21.57 -4.88
C ASP A 260 -2.95 20.11 -4.41
N GLY A 261 -2.93 19.14 -5.31
CA GLY A 261 -3.09 17.72 -5.05
C GLY A 261 -1.79 16.91 -4.99
N PHE A 262 -1.94 15.60 -4.81
CA PHE A 262 -0.83 14.64 -4.79
C PHE A 262 -1.10 13.45 -5.71
N VAL A 263 -0.03 12.95 -6.33
CA VAL A 263 -0.02 11.70 -7.07
C VAL A 263 0.99 10.78 -6.42
N THR A 264 0.58 9.56 -6.10
CA THR A 264 1.45 8.50 -5.58
C THR A 264 1.45 7.33 -6.53
N VAL A 265 2.63 6.95 -6.98
CA VAL A 265 2.89 5.75 -7.79
C VAL A 265 3.52 4.70 -6.91
N VAL A 266 2.91 3.52 -6.84
CA VAL A 266 3.49 2.31 -6.27
C VAL A 266 3.87 1.41 -7.43
N VAL A 267 5.15 1.10 -7.55
CA VAL A 267 5.62 0.04 -8.44
C VAL A 267 6.02 -1.13 -7.56
N ARG A 268 5.37 -2.28 -7.74
CA ARG A 268 5.59 -3.45 -6.90
C ARG A 268 5.73 -4.73 -7.68
N ARG A 269 6.38 -5.69 -7.01
CA ARG A 269 6.59 -7.04 -7.48
C ARG A 269 6.18 -8.01 -6.40
N ASP A 270 5.21 -8.86 -6.72
CA ASP A 270 4.70 -9.86 -5.81
C ASP A 270 5.36 -11.23 -6.08
N THR A 271 5.57 -12.01 -5.03
CA THR A 271 6.00 -13.41 -5.10
C THR A 271 5.41 -14.14 -3.90
N THR A 272 4.69 -15.24 -4.16
CA THR A 272 4.06 -16.03 -3.11
C THR A 272 4.85 -17.31 -2.88
N ILE A 273 5.19 -17.59 -1.63
CA ILE A 273 5.57 -18.93 -1.20
C ILE A 273 4.29 -19.59 -0.71
N VAL A 274 3.76 -20.52 -1.51
CA VAL A 274 2.69 -21.41 -1.08
C VAL A 274 3.33 -22.48 -0.21
N LYS A 275 2.88 -22.60 1.03
CA LYS A 275 3.21 -23.73 1.88
C LYS A 275 2.11 -24.77 1.67
N GLU A 276 2.48 -25.92 1.12
CA GLU A 276 1.63 -27.12 1.07
C GLU A 276 1.57 -27.80 2.44
#